data_AF-A0A2G9ZMI9-F1
#
_entry.id   AF-A0A2G9ZMI9-F1
#
_cell.length_a   1.000
_cell.length_b   1.000
_cell.length_c   1.000
_cell.angle_alpha   90.00
_cell.angle_beta   90.00
_cell.angle_gamma   90.00
#
_symmetry.space_group_name_H-M   'P 1'
#
loop_
_entity.id
_entity.type
_entity.pdbx_description
1 polymer ?
#
loop_
_entity_poly.entity_id
_entity_poly.type
_entity_poly.pdbx_seq_one_letter_code
_entity_poly.pdbx_strand_id
1 'polypeptide(L)'
;MFLIVYASARKKLVSAYHYMILSNKFMIIKEVKIYYWTYCLSLLFLLSACGKIEPMDENSMGDSEAISPDGTPGAELAVLQIDGHKCIGCGKCVRFDPEHFSFDSGTRRAVVALSSNLSSSALAVAINICPTKAIIL
;
A
#
# COMPACT_ATOMS: atom_id res chain seq x y z
N MET A 1 15.67 33.69 -42.69
CA MET A 1 16.83 32.85 -43.07
C MET A 1 17.56 32.20 -41.89
N PHE A 2 17.05 32.23 -40.65
CA PHE A 2 17.72 31.61 -39.49
C PHE A 2 17.12 30.27 -39.01
N LEU A 3 15.88 29.95 -39.39
CA LEU A 3 15.19 28.75 -38.91
C LEU A 3 15.56 27.46 -39.66
N ILE A 4 16.05 27.56 -40.90
CA ILE A 4 16.37 26.37 -41.72
C ILE A 4 17.73 25.77 -41.35
N VAL A 5 18.68 26.60 -40.90
CA VAL A 5 20.01 26.14 -40.45
C VAL A 5 19.90 25.28 -39.18
N TYR A 6 18.95 25.60 -38.30
CA TYR A 6 18.76 24.90 -37.02
C TYR A 6 18.19 23.47 -37.19
N ALA A 7 17.38 23.23 -38.23
CA ALA A 7 16.76 21.94 -38.49
C ALA A 7 17.75 20.89 -39.04
N SER A 8 18.79 21.32 -39.76
CA SER A 8 19.76 20.40 -40.36
C SER A 8 20.82 19.90 -39.35
N ALA A 9 21.11 20.68 -38.30
CA ALA A 9 22.04 20.30 -37.24
C ALA A 9 21.48 19.19 -36.31
N ARG A 10 20.16 19.11 -36.11
CA ARG A 10 19.54 18.10 -35.23
C ARG A 10 19.67 16.67 -35.76
N LYS A 11 19.67 16.46 -37.09
CA LYS A 11 19.71 15.10 -37.66
C LYS A 11 21.07 14.41 -37.46
N LYS A 12 22.18 15.17 -37.47
CA LYS A 12 23.51 14.62 -37.21
C LYS A 12 23.74 14.29 -35.72
N LEU A 13 23.11 15.03 -34.81
CA LEU A 13 23.24 14.84 -33.36
C LEU A 13 22.50 13.60 -32.84
N VAL A 14 21.32 13.30 -33.39
CA VAL A 14 20.54 12.11 -32.98
C VAL A 14 21.22 10.81 -33.43
N SER A 15 21.90 10.82 -34.59
CA SER A 15 22.61 9.63 -35.09
C SER A 15 23.86 9.29 -34.28
N ALA A 16 24.55 10.29 -33.70
CA ALA A 16 25.72 10.05 -32.83
C ALA A 16 25.32 9.50 -31.45
N TYR A 17 24.18 9.97 -30.90
CA TYR A 17 23.67 9.51 -29.62
C TYR A 17 23.24 8.02 -29.64
N HIS A 18 22.70 7.55 -30.76
CA HIS A 18 22.28 6.16 -30.88
C HIS A 18 23.48 5.18 -30.93
N TYR A 19 24.62 5.61 -31.48
CA TYR A 19 25.85 4.80 -31.53
C TYR A 19 26.56 4.71 -30.16
N MET A 20 26.50 5.76 -29.34
CA MET A 20 27.06 5.75 -27.98
C MET A 20 26.27 4.86 -27.00
N ILE A 21 24.97 4.65 -27.22
CA ILE A 21 24.12 3.82 -26.36
C ILE A 21 24.31 2.31 -26.63
N LEU A 22 24.65 1.92 -27.86
CA LEU A 22 24.85 0.51 -28.23
C LEU A 22 26.20 -0.07 -27.81
N SER A 23 27.20 0.77 -27.52
CA SER A 23 28.57 0.34 -27.23
C SER A 23 28.88 0.22 -25.72
N ASN A 24 27.97 0.62 -24.83
CA ASN A 24 28.30 0.82 -23.41
C ASN A 24 27.40 0.06 -22.41
N LYS A 25 26.91 -1.13 -22.79
CA LYS A 25 26.11 -2.00 -21.90
C LYS A 25 26.86 -2.52 -20.66
N PHE A 26 28.19 -2.42 -20.62
CA PHE A 26 28.98 -3.01 -19.53
C PHE A 26 29.26 -2.04 -18.36
N MET A 27 29.08 -0.73 -18.56
CA MET A 27 29.47 0.31 -17.58
C MET A 27 28.34 0.78 -16.65
N ILE A 28 27.08 0.47 -16.91
CA ILE A 28 25.94 1.00 -16.11
C ILE A 28 25.66 0.18 -14.85
N ILE A 29 26.11 -1.08 -14.78
CA ILE A 29 25.72 -2.00 -13.69
C ILE A 29 26.46 -1.68 -12.37
N LYS A 30 27.63 -1.02 -12.42
CA LYS A 30 28.43 -0.77 -11.21
C LYS A 30 27.98 0.46 -10.41
N GLU A 31 27.46 1.49 -11.07
CA GLU A 31 27.07 2.76 -10.42
C GLU A 31 25.71 2.68 -9.70
N VAL A 32 24.79 1.83 -10.16
CA VAL A 32 23.44 1.69 -9.56
C VAL A 32 23.48 1.10 -8.15
N LYS A 33 24.45 0.22 -7.85
CA LYS A 33 24.58 -0.40 -6.52
C LYS A 33 25.02 0.59 -5.45
N ILE A 34 25.91 1.52 -5.81
CA ILE A 34 26.43 2.55 -4.89
C ILE A 34 25.30 3.53 -4.54
N TYR A 35 24.48 3.91 -5.52
CA TYR A 35 23.36 4.83 -5.31
C TYR A 35 22.29 4.26 -4.38
N TYR A 36 22.00 2.95 -4.46
CA TYR A 36 21.01 2.32 -3.58
C TYR A 36 21.50 2.21 -2.12
N TRP A 37 22.80 1.96 -1.92
CA TRP A 37 23.39 1.86 -0.58
C TRP A 37 23.43 3.19 0.17
N THR A 38 23.78 4.28 -0.50
CA THR A 38 23.81 5.62 0.13
C THR A 38 22.40 6.13 0.44
N TYR A 39 21.41 5.84 -0.43
CA TYR A 39 20.01 6.15 -0.17
C TYR A 39 19.48 5.41 1.08
N CYS A 40 19.78 4.11 1.22
CA CYS A 40 19.39 3.35 2.40
C CYS A 40 20.04 3.86 3.71
N LEU A 41 21.32 4.23 3.69
CA LEU A 41 22.01 4.80 4.85
C LEU A 41 21.44 6.17 5.25
N SER A 42 21.09 7.03 4.28
CA SER A 42 20.43 8.30 4.55
C SER A 42 19.00 8.16 5.08
N LEU A 43 18.25 7.15 4.62
CA LEU A 43 16.90 6.85 5.08
C LEU A 43 16.88 6.27 6.51
N LEU A 44 17.88 5.46 6.86
CA LEU A 44 18.10 4.98 8.23
C LEU A 44 18.46 6.13 9.19
N PHE A 45 19.21 7.13 8.72
CA PHE A 45 19.55 8.31 9.52
C PHE A 45 18.34 9.23 9.78
N LEU A 46 17.40 9.32 8.82
CA LEU A 46 16.15 10.07 8.97
C LEU A 46 15.13 9.38 9.90
N LEU A 47 15.17 8.05 10.02
CA LEU A 47 14.36 7.31 11.01
C LEU A 47 14.84 7.52 12.45
N SER A 48 16.08 7.99 12.66
CA SER A 48 16.61 8.28 14.00
C SER A 48 16.20 9.66 14.56
N ALA A 49 15.57 10.53 13.76
CA ALA A 49 15.24 11.91 14.14
C ALA A 49 13.74 12.17 14.40
N CYS A 50 12.90 11.13 14.33
CA CYS A 50 11.50 11.17 14.75
C CYS A 50 11.34 10.01 15.74
N GLY A 51 11.47 10.23 17.05
CA GLY A 51 10.47 10.93 17.84
C GLY A 51 9.91 9.90 18.83
N LYS A 52 10.23 10.10 20.13
CA LYS A 52 9.64 9.47 21.32
C LYS A 52 8.71 8.28 21.11
N ILE A 53 9.22 7.09 21.43
CA ILE A 53 8.42 5.93 21.81
C ILE A 53 7.99 6.17 23.26
N GLU A 54 6.72 6.51 23.48
CA GLU A 54 6.12 6.37 24.81
C GLU A 54 5.95 4.87 25.09
N PRO A 55 6.32 4.38 26.29
CA PRO A 55 6.05 3.00 26.67
C PRO A 55 4.54 2.82 26.81
N MET A 56 3.95 1.93 26.01
CA MET A 56 2.63 1.38 26.30
C MET A 56 2.79 0.44 27.50
N ASP A 57 2.12 0.82 28.57
CA ASP A 57 1.99 0.15 29.84
C ASP A 57 1.30 -1.22 29.70
N GLU A 58 2.02 -2.23 30.13
CA GLU A 58 1.57 -3.60 30.26
C GLU A 58 0.80 -3.70 31.58
N ASN A 59 -0.53 -3.58 31.52
CA ASN A 59 -1.39 -3.92 32.66
C ASN A 59 -2.37 -5.01 32.26
N SER A 60 -1.91 -6.25 32.47
CA SER A 60 -2.75 -7.43 32.65
C SER A 60 -3.11 -7.53 34.13
N MET A 61 -4.39 -7.58 34.48
CA MET A 61 -4.99 -8.63 35.33
C MET A 61 -6.42 -8.24 35.77
N GLY A 62 -7.38 -9.14 35.57
CA GLY A 62 -8.34 -9.51 36.62
C GLY A 62 -9.69 -8.80 36.68
N ASP A 63 -10.66 -9.38 35.96
CA ASP A 63 -11.97 -9.87 36.43
C ASP A 63 -12.85 -8.98 37.32
N SER A 64 -14.07 -8.70 36.85
CA SER A 64 -15.30 -8.93 37.63
C SER A 64 -16.53 -8.89 36.73
N GLU A 65 -17.22 -10.02 36.73
CA GLU A 65 -18.57 -10.23 36.21
C GLU A 65 -19.57 -9.15 36.64
N ALA A 66 -20.38 -8.71 35.67
CA ALA A 66 -21.77 -8.37 35.93
C ALA A 66 -22.62 -9.13 34.90
N ILE A 67 -23.15 -10.26 35.35
CA ILE A 67 -24.21 -11.01 34.67
C ILE A 67 -25.42 -10.07 34.58
N SER A 68 -25.77 -9.63 33.38
CA SER A 68 -27.12 -9.16 33.08
C SER A 68 -27.91 -10.32 32.49
N PRO A 69 -29.00 -10.76 33.12
CA PRO A 69 -29.87 -11.76 32.56
C PRO A 69 -30.83 -11.08 31.57
N ASP A 70 -31.02 -11.75 30.45
CA ASP A 70 -32.14 -11.60 29.53
C ASP A 70 -32.10 -10.42 28.55
N GLY A 71 -32.31 -10.75 27.27
CA GLY A 71 -32.24 -9.81 26.17
C GLY A 71 -31.56 -10.44 24.97
N THR A 72 -32.30 -11.31 24.29
CA THR A 72 -32.04 -11.84 22.94
C THR A 72 -31.11 -10.90 22.14
N PRO A 73 -29.87 -11.29 21.79
CA PRO A 73 -29.16 -10.56 20.75
C PRO A 73 -29.90 -10.91 19.47
N GLY A 74 -30.88 -10.08 19.12
CA GLY A 74 -31.40 -10.02 17.77
C GLY A 74 -30.18 -9.92 16.88
N ALA A 75 -29.92 -10.98 16.13
CA ALA A 75 -28.81 -11.07 15.21
C ALA A 75 -29.01 -9.95 14.18
N GLU A 76 -28.46 -8.78 14.49
CA GLU A 76 -28.30 -7.67 13.58
C GLU A 76 -27.39 -8.22 12.49
N LEU A 77 -27.99 -8.48 11.33
CA LEU A 77 -27.31 -8.96 10.14
C LEU A 77 -26.37 -7.85 9.66
N ALA A 78 -25.18 -7.75 10.27
CA ALA A 78 -24.13 -6.87 9.80
C ALA A 78 -23.82 -7.26 8.34
N VAL A 79 -23.74 -6.27 7.45
CA VAL A 79 -23.52 -6.50 6.02
C VAL A 79 -22.19 -5.90 5.64
N LEU A 80 -21.24 -6.77 5.32
CA LEU A 80 -19.93 -6.35 4.82
C LEU A 80 -20.06 -5.80 3.40
N GLN A 81 -19.65 -4.54 3.20
CA GLN A 81 -19.65 -3.86 1.90
C GLN A 81 -18.37 -3.05 1.68
N ILE A 82 -18.05 -2.81 0.40
CA ILE A 82 -16.95 -1.94 -0.02
C ILE A 82 -17.50 -0.82 -0.88
N ASP A 83 -17.29 0.42 -0.44
CA ASP A 83 -17.62 1.61 -1.20
C ASP A 83 -16.66 1.75 -2.40
N GLY A 84 -17.18 1.43 -3.58
CA GLY A 84 -16.44 1.55 -4.84
C GLY A 84 -15.95 2.96 -5.16
N HIS A 85 -16.57 4.01 -4.62
CA HIS A 85 -16.11 5.39 -4.83
C HIS A 85 -14.90 5.75 -3.97
N LYS A 86 -14.77 5.14 -2.79
CA LYS A 86 -13.63 5.35 -1.88
C LYS A 86 -12.51 4.33 -2.08
N CYS A 87 -12.80 3.17 -2.65
CA CYS A 87 -11.82 2.12 -2.86
C CYS A 87 -10.81 2.52 -3.96
N ILE A 88 -9.56 2.74 -3.53
CA ILE A 88 -8.43 3.10 -4.42
C ILE A 88 -7.64 1.89 -4.93
N GLY A 89 -8.02 0.66 -4.57
CA GLY A 89 -7.36 -0.54 -5.07
C GLY A 89 -5.98 -0.84 -4.48
N CYS A 90 -5.69 -0.41 -3.24
CA CYS A 90 -4.38 -0.63 -2.61
C CYS A 90 -4.08 -2.09 -2.22
N GLY A 91 -5.09 -2.96 -2.19
CA GLY A 91 -4.95 -4.39 -1.90
C GLY A 91 -4.56 -4.75 -0.46
N LYS A 92 -4.58 -3.80 0.48
CA LYS A 92 -4.22 -4.07 1.88
C LYS A 92 -5.20 -5.03 2.56
N CYS A 93 -6.51 -4.81 2.42
CA CYS A 93 -7.54 -5.67 3.02
C CYS A 93 -7.38 -7.14 2.59
N VAL A 94 -7.12 -7.40 1.31
CA VAL A 94 -6.87 -8.74 0.77
C VAL A 94 -5.62 -9.40 1.37
N ARG A 95 -4.61 -8.63 1.77
CA ARG A 95 -3.39 -9.17 2.41
C ARG A 95 -3.60 -9.57 3.87
N PHE A 96 -4.45 -8.82 4.60
CA PHE A 96 -4.71 -9.08 6.02
C PHE A 96 -5.84 -10.09 6.22
N ASP A 97 -6.84 -10.05 5.35
CA ASP A 97 -8.02 -10.90 5.41
C ASP A 97 -8.40 -11.37 3.99
N PRO A 98 -7.68 -12.38 3.47
CA PRO A 98 -7.97 -12.96 2.16
C PRO A 98 -9.26 -13.81 2.15
N GLU A 99 -9.85 -14.10 3.31
CA GLU A 99 -11.09 -14.87 3.40
C GLU A 99 -12.29 -14.01 3.05
N HIS A 100 -12.36 -12.78 3.60
CA HIS A 100 -13.48 -11.87 3.37
C HIS A 100 -13.27 -10.97 2.14
N PHE A 101 -12.02 -10.76 1.70
CA PHE A 101 -11.70 -9.87 0.59
C PHE A 101 -10.93 -10.56 -0.53
N SER A 102 -11.36 -10.29 -1.76
CA SER A 102 -10.61 -10.65 -2.97
C SER A 102 -10.25 -9.40 -3.77
N PHE A 103 -9.24 -9.51 -4.63
CA PHE A 103 -8.83 -8.43 -5.52
C PHE A 103 -9.33 -8.72 -6.93
N ASP A 104 -10.22 -7.87 -7.45
CA ASP A 104 -10.65 -7.94 -8.84
C ASP A 104 -9.62 -7.24 -9.74
N SER A 105 -9.02 -8.00 -10.65
CA SER A 105 -8.04 -7.50 -11.62
C SER A 105 -8.67 -6.63 -12.71
N GLY A 106 -9.96 -6.78 -12.98
CA GLY A 106 -10.68 -6.00 -13.99
C GLY A 106 -10.89 -4.55 -13.54
N THR A 107 -11.47 -4.36 -12.35
CA THR A 107 -11.69 -3.02 -11.76
C THR A 107 -10.47 -2.48 -11.00
N ARG A 108 -9.46 -3.32 -10.77
CA ARG A 108 -8.30 -3.05 -9.87
C ARG A 108 -8.75 -2.62 -8.48
N ARG A 109 -9.82 -3.23 -7.96
CA ARG A 109 -10.42 -2.90 -6.65
C ARG A 109 -10.60 -4.17 -5.82
N ALA A 110 -10.65 -3.97 -4.50
CA ALA A 110 -11.06 -5.04 -3.60
C ALA A 110 -12.58 -5.26 -3.72
N VAL A 111 -12.99 -6.53 -3.63
CA VAL A 111 -14.38 -7.00 -3.62
C VAL A 111 -14.59 -7.90 -2.41
N VAL A 112 -15.83 -8.00 -1.93
CA VAL A 112 -16.19 -8.92 -0.84
C VAL A 112 -16.26 -10.33 -1.41
N ALA A 113 -15.47 -11.24 -0.84
CA ALA A 113 -15.43 -12.66 -1.22
C ALA A 113 -16.35 -13.50 -0.32
N LEU A 114 -16.38 -13.19 0.97
CA LEU A 114 -17.18 -13.89 1.96
C LEU A 114 -17.88 -12.88 2.88
N SER A 115 -19.17 -13.08 3.11
CA SER A 115 -20.01 -12.22 3.97
C SER A 115 -20.45 -12.92 5.26
N SER A 116 -19.81 -14.04 5.62
CA SER A 116 -20.03 -14.79 6.86
C SER A 116 -18.83 -14.65 7.79
N ASN A 117 -18.97 -14.89 9.10
CA ASN A 117 -17.89 -14.78 10.10
C ASN A 117 -17.33 -13.34 10.29
N LEU A 118 -18.24 -12.37 10.30
CA LEU A 118 -17.93 -10.94 10.41
C LEU A 118 -17.37 -10.50 11.78
N SER A 119 -17.25 -11.43 12.74
CA SER A 119 -16.61 -11.20 14.04
C SER A 119 -15.13 -11.58 14.07
N SER A 120 -14.50 -11.82 12.91
CA SER A 120 -13.09 -12.19 12.85
C SER A 120 -12.17 -11.02 13.23
N SER A 121 -11.10 -11.30 13.98
CA SER A 121 -10.08 -10.30 14.31
C SER A 121 -9.36 -9.79 13.07
N ALA A 122 -9.18 -10.64 12.05
CA ALA A 122 -8.60 -10.28 10.76
C ALA A 122 -9.43 -9.22 10.03
N LEU A 123 -10.77 -9.37 10.03
CA LEU A 123 -11.68 -8.40 9.42
C LEU A 123 -11.60 -7.05 10.12
N ALA A 124 -11.59 -7.04 11.47
CA ALA A 124 -11.44 -5.80 12.24
C ALA A 124 -10.13 -5.07 11.90
N VAL A 125 -9.02 -5.81 11.74
CA VAL A 125 -7.73 -5.24 11.31
C VAL A 125 -7.80 -4.72 9.87
N ALA A 126 -8.41 -5.48 8.95
CA ALA A 126 -8.57 -5.11 7.55
C ALA A 126 -9.40 -3.82 7.36
N ILE A 127 -10.44 -3.63 8.18
CA ILE A 127 -11.23 -2.39 8.24
C ILE A 127 -10.35 -1.22 8.71
N ASN A 128 -9.63 -1.40 9.81
CA ASN A 128 -8.81 -0.33 10.42
C ASN A 128 -7.63 0.11 9.55
N ILE A 129 -7.01 -0.80 8.78
CA ILE A 129 -5.85 -0.49 7.94
C ILE A 129 -6.21 0.14 6.59
N CYS A 130 -7.50 0.21 6.26
CA CYS A 130 -7.97 0.78 5.01
C CYS A 130 -7.73 2.30 5.00
N PRO A 131 -6.83 2.83 4.14
CA PRO A 131 -6.42 4.24 4.18
C PRO A 131 -7.57 5.19 3.83
N THR A 132 -8.55 4.73 3.06
CA THR A 132 -9.69 5.53 2.62
C THR A 132 -10.99 5.19 3.36
N LYS A 133 -10.92 4.30 4.37
CA LYS A 133 -12.09 3.82 5.13
C LYS A 133 -13.26 3.42 4.20
N ALA A 134 -12.93 2.67 3.14
CA ALA A 134 -13.88 2.25 2.12
C ALA A 134 -14.70 1.01 2.53
N ILE A 135 -14.33 0.34 3.63
CA ILE A 135 -14.98 -0.89 4.10
C ILE A 135 -16.05 -0.51 5.11
N ILE A 136 -17.27 -1.03 4.93
CA ILE A 136 -18.45 -0.76 5.75
C ILE A 136 -18.92 -2.11 6.30
N LEU A 137 -19.24 -2.14 7.59
CA LEU A 137 -19.76 -3.30 8.31
C LEU A 137 -21.02 -2.90 9.08
#